data_AF-A0A365XVT7-F1
#
_entry.id   AF-A0A365XVT7-F1
#
_cell.length_a   1.000
_cell.length_b   1.000
_cell.length_c   1.000
_cell.angle_alpha   90.00
_cell.angle_beta   90.00
_cell.angle_gamma   90.00
#
_symmetry.space_group_name_H-M   'P 1'
#
loop_
_entity.id
_entity.type
_entity.pdbx_description
1 polymer ?
#
loop_
_entity_poly.entity_id
_entity_poly.type
_entity_poly.pdbx_seq_one_letter_code
_entity_poly.pdbx_strand_id
1 'polypeptide(L)'
;MIKTDPENQEVLFEGNNSLAYFWLLLLEKHDIERVKPAFQMLYETTDESMDGEPIDTDIRILRSEALQNGAVHRSYIGTVYPALLPLYDEWLAYLAATPSHDDILYIDLEEFSGFYANVNQFLEELLSFYTHVKKGDAYFEPVISSTTGWEAIGRKQFYEFSAHYRSTPETVPYRKKITSGQPISAGYKLLLWIWGIISVGLFATGIYAVTRFQALWSKVLAALIILTGVLLLIIGGFTRIYERSQQKKAAP
;
A
#
# COMPACT_ATOMS: atom_id res chain seq x y z
N MET A 1 8.15 4.68 -4.37
CA MET A 1 9.26 3.74 -4.57
C MET A 1 10.53 4.53 -4.84
N ILE A 2 11.72 3.97 -4.55
CA ILE A 2 13.02 4.47 -5.06
C ILE A 2 13.53 3.51 -6.12
N LYS A 3 13.92 4.02 -7.29
CA LYS A 3 14.40 3.26 -8.46
C LYS A 3 15.70 3.87 -9.01
N THR A 4 16.55 3.07 -9.67
CA THR A 4 17.80 3.50 -10.35
C THR A 4 17.74 3.40 -11.88
N ASP A 5 16.64 2.89 -12.45
CA ASP A 5 16.38 2.83 -13.90
C ASP A 5 14.86 2.76 -14.14
N PRO A 6 14.26 3.66 -14.95
CA PRO A 6 12.83 3.65 -15.27
C PRO A 6 12.43 2.57 -16.31
N GLU A 7 13.35 2.17 -17.20
CA GLU A 7 13.09 1.18 -18.26
C GLU A 7 13.42 -0.25 -17.83
N ASN A 8 14.42 -0.45 -16.94
CA ASN A 8 14.75 -1.77 -16.35
C ASN A 8 14.28 -1.94 -14.89
N GLN A 9 13.50 -0.99 -14.36
CA GLN A 9 12.78 -1.04 -13.07
C GLN A 9 13.56 -1.70 -11.93
N GLU A 10 14.77 -1.21 -11.69
CA GLU A 10 15.51 -1.65 -10.52
C GLU A 10 14.98 -0.95 -9.26
N VAL A 11 13.86 -1.45 -8.74
CA VAL A 11 13.26 -0.96 -7.49
C VAL A 11 14.17 -1.35 -6.33
N LEU A 12 14.61 -0.37 -5.56
CA LEU A 12 15.42 -0.57 -4.37
C LEU A 12 14.56 -0.65 -3.11
N PHE A 13 13.61 0.28 -2.99
CA PHE A 13 12.76 0.41 -1.82
C PHE A 13 11.31 0.74 -2.21
N GLU A 14 10.39 0.14 -1.46
CA GLU A 14 8.95 0.30 -1.54
C GLU A 14 8.41 0.85 -0.22
N GLY A 15 7.39 1.71 -0.28
CA GLY A 15 6.81 2.30 0.92
C GLY A 15 5.55 1.60 1.39
N ASN A 16 5.06 0.56 0.71
CA ASN A 16 3.92 -0.31 1.08
C ASN A 16 2.84 0.41 1.94
N ASN A 17 2.13 1.37 1.31
CA ASN A 17 1.06 2.18 1.91
C ASN A 17 1.48 3.20 2.99
N SER A 18 2.77 3.51 3.12
CA SER A 18 3.31 4.51 4.05
C SER A 18 4.39 5.37 3.39
N LEU A 19 4.35 6.68 3.67
CA LEU A 19 5.37 7.60 3.20
C LEU A 19 6.67 7.38 3.99
N ALA A 20 7.72 6.94 3.29
CA ALA A 20 9.04 6.76 3.84
C ALA A 20 9.77 8.11 3.90
N TYR A 21 9.91 8.68 5.09
CA TYR A 21 10.41 10.05 5.25
C TYR A 21 11.91 10.18 5.01
N PHE A 22 12.69 9.10 5.05
CA PHE A 22 14.10 9.18 4.62
C PHE A 22 14.22 9.55 3.14
N TRP A 23 13.23 9.18 2.31
CA TRP A 23 13.22 9.52 0.90
C TRP A 23 13.08 11.03 0.70
N LEU A 24 12.27 11.70 1.52
CA LEU A 24 12.14 13.15 1.49
C LEU A 24 13.40 13.88 1.96
N LEU A 25 14.26 13.23 2.76
CA LEU A 25 15.55 13.81 3.16
C LEU A 25 16.61 13.75 2.05
N LEU A 26 16.37 13.00 0.98
CA LEU A 26 17.18 13.05 -0.24
C LEU A 26 16.81 14.24 -1.13
N LEU A 27 15.62 14.81 -0.91
CA LEU A 27 15.05 15.86 -1.74
C LEU A 27 15.12 17.20 -1.03
N GLU A 28 14.91 18.26 -1.80
CA GLU A 28 14.63 19.57 -1.29
C GLU A 28 13.18 19.98 -1.55
N LYS A 29 12.75 21.06 -0.89
CA LYS A 29 11.41 21.63 -1.09
C LYS A 29 11.12 21.92 -2.56
N HIS A 30 12.12 22.39 -3.31
CA HIS A 30 11.96 22.77 -4.72
C HIS A 30 11.70 21.56 -5.63
N ASP A 31 12.15 20.35 -5.26
CA ASP A 31 11.87 19.12 -6.00
C ASP A 31 10.38 18.77 -5.95
N ILE A 32 9.76 18.94 -4.78
CA ILE A 32 8.32 18.74 -4.61
C ILE A 32 7.52 19.80 -5.38
N GLU A 33 7.98 21.06 -5.33
CA GLU A 33 7.34 22.15 -6.06
C GLU A 33 7.41 21.95 -7.59
N ARG A 34 8.46 21.31 -8.09
CA ARG A 34 8.64 20.98 -9.51
C ARG A 34 7.64 19.95 -10.02
N VAL A 35 7.33 18.90 -9.25
CA VAL A 35 6.38 17.85 -9.66
C VAL A 35 4.92 18.15 -9.32
N LYS A 36 4.67 19.19 -8.50
CA LYS A 36 3.33 19.62 -8.11
C LYS A 36 2.33 19.75 -9.28
N PRO A 37 2.67 20.41 -10.41
CA PRO A 37 1.74 20.54 -11.54
C PRO A 37 1.36 19.19 -12.16
N ALA A 38 2.29 18.23 -12.23
CA ALA A 38 2.03 16.89 -12.76
C ALA A 38 1.06 16.13 -11.86
N PHE A 39 1.27 16.18 -10.55
CA PHE A 39 0.33 15.62 -9.57
C PHE A 39 -1.07 16.25 -9.67
N GLN A 40 -1.16 17.57 -9.83
CA GLN A 40 -2.44 18.25 -10.00
C GLN A 40 -3.15 17.80 -11.28
N MET A 41 -2.41 17.71 -12.39
CA MET A 41 -2.92 17.23 -13.67
C MET A 41 -3.41 15.77 -13.60
N LEU A 42 -2.70 14.90 -12.88
CA LEU A 42 -3.10 13.51 -12.66
C LEU A 42 -4.50 13.42 -12.07
N TYR A 43 -4.80 14.21 -11.04
CA TYR A 43 -6.10 14.19 -10.37
C TYR A 43 -7.21 14.96 -11.12
N GLU A 44 -6.84 15.91 -11.98
CA GLU A 44 -7.80 16.58 -12.87
C GLU A 44 -8.22 15.69 -14.05
N THR A 45 -7.32 14.83 -14.54
CA THR A 45 -7.56 13.94 -15.69
C THR A 45 -8.33 12.66 -15.32
N THR A 46 -8.24 12.21 -14.06
CA THR A 46 -8.95 11.01 -13.59
C THR A 46 -10.49 11.10 -13.64
N ASP A 47 -11.07 12.30 -13.81
CA ASP A 47 -12.51 12.49 -13.97
C ASP A 47 -12.99 12.42 -15.44
N GLU A 48 -12.11 12.54 -16.43
CA GLU A 48 -12.47 12.55 -17.86
C GLU A 48 -11.43 11.81 -18.73
N SER A 49 -11.78 10.59 -19.18
CA SER A 49 -11.13 9.74 -20.21
C SER A 49 -9.88 8.93 -19.80
N MET A 50 -10.00 7.59 -19.90
CA MET A 50 -8.92 6.61 -19.69
C MET A 50 -7.95 6.45 -20.89
N ASP A 51 -7.95 7.38 -21.85
CA ASP A 51 -7.16 7.28 -23.09
C ASP A 51 -6.00 8.31 -23.15
N GLY A 52 -5.65 8.93 -22.02
CA GLY A 52 -4.55 9.89 -21.91
C GLY A 52 -3.17 9.23 -21.80
N GLU A 53 -2.12 9.94 -22.25
CA GLU A 53 -0.73 9.53 -21.98
C GLU A 53 -0.46 9.48 -20.47
N PRO A 54 0.38 8.55 -19.99
CA PRO A 54 0.72 8.46 -18.58
C PRO A 54 1.35 9.77 -18.10
N ILE A 55 0.79 10.34 -17.03
CA ILE A 55 1.30 11.56 -16.43
C ILE A 55 2.46 11.18 -15.52
N ASP A 56 3.65 11.64 -15.90
CA ASP A 56 4.86 11.37 -15.16
C ASP A 56 4.96 12.23 -13.90
N THR A 57 4.86 11.56 -12.75
CA THR A 57 4.95 12.19 -11.43
C THR A 57 6.27 11.88 -10.71
N ASP A 58 7.20 11.18 -11.35
CA ASP A 58 8.47 10.77 -10.76
C ASP A 58 9.38 11.98 -10.49
N ILE A 59 9.85 12.07 -9.25
CA ILE A 59 10.88 13.05 -8.88
C ILE A 59 12.24 12.47 -9.27
N ARG A 60 12.93 13.15 -10.19
CA ARG A 60 14.26 12.78 -10.67
C ARG A 60 15.31 13.68 -10.07
N ILE A 61 16.31 13.08 -9.46
CA ILE A 61 17.43 13.77 -8.82
C ILE A 61 18.73 13.04 -9.11
N LEU A 62 19.82 13.77 -9.35
CA LEU A 62 21.13 13.16 -9.48
C LEU A 62 21.48 12.46 -8.17
N ARG A 63 22.01 11.24 -8.25
CA ARG A 63 22.37 10.44 -7.07
C ARG A 63 23.37 11.19 -6.18
N SER A 64 24.33 11.90 -6.77
CA SER A 64 25.28 12.73 -6.02
C SER A 64 24.60 13.86 -5.22
N GLU A 65 23.61 14.52 -5.82
CA GLU A 65 22.81 15.57 -5.19
C GLU A 65 21.93 15.01 -4.07
N ALA A 66 21.25 13.88 -4.33
CA ALA A 66 20.45 13.18 -3.33
C ALA A 66 21.27 12.78 -2.10
N LEU A 67 22.47 12.24 -2.32
CA LEU A 67 23.40 11.87 -1.23
C LEU A 67 23.92 13.10 -0.49
N GLN A 68 24.18 14.20 -1.18
CA GLN A 68 24.56 15.47 -0.55
C GLN A 68 23.44 16.01 0.34
N ASN A 69 22.19 16.00 -0.15
CA ASN A 69 21.01 16.40 0.62
C ASN A 69 20.83 15.51 1.86
N GLY A 70 20.96 14.19 1.69
CA GLY A 70 20.91 13.25 2.80
C GLY A 70 22.01 13.53 3.85
N ALA A 71 23.23 13.83 3.41
CA ALA A 71 24.32 14.18 4.31
C ALA A 71 24.05 15.47 5.10
N VAL A 72 23.44 16.49 4.48
CA VAL A 72 23.02 17.73 5.16
C VAL A 72 21.98 17.43 6.25
N HIS A 73 20.99 16.59 5.93
CA HIS A 73 19.91 16.20 6.82
C HIS A 73 20.32 15.19 7.90
N ARG A 74 21.52 14.61 7.82
CA ARG A 74 22.07 13.73 8.86
C ARG A 74 22.04 14.36 10.26
N SER A 75 22.30 15.67 10.34
CA SER A 75 22.25 16.43 11.61
C SER A 75 20.85 16.44 12.25
N TYR A 76 19.80 16.56 11.44
CA TYR A 76 18.41 16.46 11.88
C TYR A 76 18.12 15.09 12.45
N ILE A 77 18.48 14.00 11.75
CA ILE A 77 18.31 12.64 12.25
C ILE A 77 19.07 12.43 13.56
N GLY A 78 20.33 12.84 13.64
CA GLY A 78 21.15 12.67 14.85
C GLY A 78 20.62 13.43 16.07
N THR A 79 19.93 14.54 15.86
CA THR A 79 19.37 15.36 16.95
C THR A 79 17.97 14.89 17.36
N VAL A 80 17.10 14.63 16.38
CA VAL A 80 15.67 14.38 16.59
C VAL A 80 15.37 12.89 16.75
N TYR A 81 16.09 12.03 16.02
CA TYR A 81 15.93 10.58 16.04
C TYR A 81 17.28 9.88 16.23
N PRO A 82 17.99 10.12 17.35
CA PRO A 82 19.34 9.60 17.55
C PRO A 82 19.43 8.07 17.41
N ALA A 83 18.37 7.34 17.77
CA ALA A 83 18.31 5.88 17.62
C ALA A 83 18.27 5.41 16.15
N LEU A 84 17.81 6.25 15.23
CA LEU A 84 17.75 5.95 13.80
C LEU A 84 19.01 6.34 13.04
N LEU A 85 19.93 7.11 13.65
CA LEU A 85 21.11 7.60 12.97
C LEU A 85 21.96 6.47 12.34
N PRO A 86 22.20 5.33 13.01
CA PRO A 86 22.94 4.23 12.39
C PRO A 86 22.23 3.65 11.16
N LEU A 87 20.91 3.47 11.22
CA LEU A 87 20.11 3.01 10.08
C LEU A 87 20.17 4.01 8.91
N TYR A 88 20.08 5.30 9.21
CA TYR A 88 20.14 6.36 8.21
C TYR A 88 21.49 6.40 7.50
N ASP A 89 22.59 6.29 8.26
CA ASP A 89 23.95 6.26 7.71
C ASP A 89 24.19 5.01 6.85
N GLU A 90 23.74 3.84 7.31
CA GLU A 90 23.81 2.60 6.54
C GLU A 90 22.98 2.68 5.25
N TRP A 91 21.80 3.29 5.31
CA TRP A 91 20.93 3.47 4.14
C TRP A 91 21.54 4.42 3.10
N LEU A 92 22.09 5.56 3.51
CA LEU A 92 22.81 6.45 2.60
C LEU A 92 24.05 5.78 1.99
N ALA A 93 24.80 5.02 2.79
CA ALA A 93 25.97 4.27 2.30
C ALA A 93 25.56 3.20 1.28
N TYR A 94 24.44 2.52 1.51
CA TYR A 94 23.88 1.56 0.56
C TYR A 94 23.51 2.23 -0.76
N LEU A 95 22.73 3.33 -0.73
CA LEU A 95 22.37 4.08 -1.95
C LEU A 95 23.60 4.57 -2.73
N ALA A 96 24.66 4.97 -2.04
CA ALA A 96 25.92 5.37 -2.67
C ALA A 96 26.65 4.20 -3.35
N ALA A 97 26.57 3.01 -2.78
CA ALA A 97 27.22 1.80 -3.30
C ALA A 97 26.40 1.09 -4.38
N THR A 98 25.06 1.26 -4.38
CA THR A 98 24.17 0.64 -5.37
C THR A 98 24.44 1.21 -6.76
N PRO A 99 24.76 0.37 -7.77
CA PRO A 99 24.92 0.81 -9.15
C PRO A 99 23.65 1.47 -9.70
N SER A 100 23.82 2.48 -10.55
CA SER A 100 22.74 3.13 -11.30
C SER A 100 23.20 3.25 -12.75
N HIS A 101 22.30 3.05 -13.71
CA HIS A 101 22.67 3.09 -15.13
C HIS A 101 22.94 4.53 -15.61
N ASP A 102 22.20 5.50 -15.08
CA ASP A 102 22.19 6.91 -15.49
C ASP A 102 22.58 7.89 -14.36
N ASP A 103 23.02 7.36 -13.20
CA ASP A 103 23.30 8.13 -11.99
C ASP A 103 22.12 8.97 -11.46
N ILE A 104 20.88 8.61 -11.79
CA ILE A 104 19.65 9.27 -11.32
C ILE A 104 18.92 8.38 -10.32
N LEU A 105 18.42 8.98 -9.24
CA LEU A 105 17.42 8.36 -8.38
C LEU A 105 16.03 8.84 -8.79
N TYR A 106 15.14 7.88 -8.99
CA TYR A 106 13.73 8.10 -9.30
C TYR A 106 12.92 7.84 -8.04
N ILE A 107 12.26 8.88 -7.53
CA ILE A 107 11.38 8.79 -6.37
C ILE A 107 9.94 8.93 -6.84
N ASP A 108 9.26 7.80 -6.86
CA ASP A 108 7.85 7.68 -7.19
C ASP A 108 7.02 7.83 -5.92
N LEU A 109 6.15 8.83 -5.88
CA LEU A 109 5.25 9.05 -4.75
C LEU A 109 3.77 8.93 -5.11
N GLU A 110 3.45 8.46 -6.32
CA GLU A 110 2.09 8.49 -6.88
C GLU A 110 1.11 7.72 -5.99
N GLU A 111 1.43 6.46 -5.69
CA GLU A 111 0.57 5.59 -4.88
C GLU A 111 0.28 6.18 -3.50
N PHE A 112 1.21 6.97 -2.92
CA PHE A 112 0.99 7.58 -1.60
C PHE A 112 -0.02 8.71 -1.64
N SER A 113 -0.11 9.41 -2.77
CA SER A 113 -1.08 10.50 -2.94
C SER A 113 -2.52 10.01 -2.74
N GLY A 114 -2.79 8.75 -3.11
CA GLY A 114 -4.11 8.11 -2.98
C GLY A 114 -4.58 7.90 -1.54
N PHE A 115 -3.71 8.03 -0.53
CA PHE A 115 -4.11 7.95 0.89
C PHE A 115 -4.57 9.29 1.49
N TYR A 116 -4.49 10.38 0.72
CA TYR A 116 -4.91 11.71 1.16
C TYR A 116 -6.29 12.09 0.63
N ALA A 117 -6.91 13.09 1.24
CA ALA A 117 -8.25 13.52 0.83
C ALA A 117 -8.27 14.09 -0.58
N ASN A 118 -7.18 14.73 -0.99
CA ASN A 118 -6.95 15.29 -2.31
C ASN A 118 -5.46 15.55 -2.48
N VAL A 119 -5.05 15.78 -3.73
CA VAL A 119 -3.65 16.01 -4.11
C VAL A 119 -3.03 17.23 -3.43
N ASN A 120 -3.79 18.30 -3.18
CA ASN A 120 -3.26 19.49 -2.51
C ASN A 120 -2.90 19.18 -1.05
N GLN A 121 -3.70 18.39 -0.34
CA GLN A 121 -3.39 17.95 1.01
C GLN A 121 -2.11 17.10 1.04
N PHE A 122 -1.95 16.18 0.08
CA PHE A 122 -0.73 15.39 -0.06
C PHE A 122 0.50 16.27 -0.26
N LEU A 123 0.44 17.21 -1.21
CA LEU A 123 1.53 18.14 -1.49
C LEU A 123 1.84 19.05 -0.30
N GLU A 124 0.82 19.52 0.41
CA GLU A 124 0.98 20.31 1.64
C GLU A 124 1.67 19.50 2.74
N GLU A 125 1.34 18.22 2.91
CA GLU A 125 2.03 17.32 3.85
C GLU A 125 3.53 17.25 3.50
N LEU A 126 3.85 16.95 2.22
CA LEU A 126 5.24 16.88 1.75
C LEU A 126 6.01 18.19 1.98
N LEU A 127 5.39 19.33 1.71
CA LEU A 127 6.03 20.65 1.89
C LEU A 127 6.16 21.02 3.38
N SER A 128 5.19 20.63 4.21
CA SER A 128 5.21 20.92 5.64
C SER A 128 6.32 20.15 6.36
N PHE A 129 6.67 18.94 5.90
CA PHE A 129 7.79 18.16 6.41
C PHE A 129 9.10 18.98 6.48
N TYR A 130 9.46 19.71 5.42
CA TYR A 130 10.68 20.54 5.42
C TYR A 130 10.63 21.68 6.44
N THR A 131 9.44 22.16 6.80
CA THR A 131 9.28 23.14 7.87
C THR A 131 9.60 22.52 9.23
N HIS A 132 9.19 21.27 9.47
CA HIS A 132 9.51 20.52 10.69
C HIS A 132 10.99 20.15 10.78
N VAL A 133 11.60 19.71 9.66
CA VAL A 133 13.04 19.44 9.58
C VAL A 133 13.84 20.68 9.96
N LYS A 134 13.50 21.85 9.40
CA LYS A 134 14.18 23.11 9.72
C LYS A 134 14.05 23.52 11.19
N LYS A 135 12.93 23.19 11.83
CA LYS A 135 12.68 23.47 13.26
C LYS A 135 13.33 22.46 14.20
N GLY A 136 13.72 21.29 13.71
CA GLY A 136 14.21 20.19 14.54
C GLY A 136 13.07 19.45 15.27
N ASP A 137 11.87 19.42 14.68
CA ASP A 137 10.72 18.74 15.28
C ASP A 137 10.62 17.29 14.82
N ALA A 138 10.23 16.39 15.73
CA ALA A 138 9.80 15.05 15.37
C ALA A 138 8.49 15.13 14.56
N TYR A 139 8.43 14.36 13.48
CA TYR A 139 7.37 14.39 12.47
C TYR A 139 6.86 13.00 12.08
N PHE A 140 7.69 11.96 12.19
CA PHE A 140 7.36 10.60 11.79
C PHE A 140 7.73 9.57 12.86
N GLU A 141 7.15 8.38 12.75
CA GLU A 141 7.38 7.27 13.66
C GLU A 141 8.67 6.51 13.29
N PRO A 142 9.46 6.04 14.26
CA PRO A 142 10.72 5.32 14.00
C PRO A 142 10.48 3.85 13.63
N VAL A 143 9.77 3.61 12.53
CA VAL A 143 9.47 2.29 11.96
C VAL A 143 9.94 2.19 10.51
N ILE A 144 10.17 0.98 10.02
CA ILE A 144 10.66 0.75 8.64
C ILE A 144 9.79 1.46 7.59
N SER A 145 8.47 1.37 7.74
CA SER A 145 7.49 1.96 6.84
C SER A 145 7.58 3.48 6.68
N SER A 146 8.06 4.17 7.72
CA SER A 146 8.19 5.62 7.78
C SER A 146 9.64 6.11 7.68
N THR A 147 10.60 5.20 7.57
CA THR A 147 12.03 5.52 7.49
C THR A 147 12.56 5.19 6.10
N THR A 148 13.24 4.07 5.92
CA THR A 148 13.85 3.63 4.65
C THR A 148 12.83 3.10 3.65
N GLY A 149 11.64 2.70 4.11
CA GLY A 149 10.76 1.80 3.37
C GLY A 149 11.27 0.35 3.40
N TRP A 150 10.51 -0.54 2.79
CA TRP A 150 10.85 -1.94 2.63
C TRP A 150 11.78 -2.14 1.44
N GLU A 151 12.80 -2.97 1.59
CA GLU A 151 13.57 -3.42 0.44
C GLU A 151 12.65 -4.14 -0.55
N ALA A 152 12.83 -3.89 -1.85
CA ALA A 152 12.00 -4.49 -2.89
C ALA A 152 12.05 -6.03 -2.83
N ILE A 153 10.92 -6.66 -3.13
CA ILE A 153 10.75 -8.10 -2.97
C ILE A 153 11.83 -8.88 -3.74
N GLY A 154 12.52 -9.78 -3.05
CA GLY A 154 13.53 -10.67 -3.64
C GLY A 154 14.96 -10.11 -3.64
N ARG A 155 15.13 -8.82 -3.35
CA ARG A 155 16.43 -8.23 -3.01
C ARG A 155 16.55 -8.32 -1.50
N LYS A 156 17.53 -9.07 -1.00
CA LYS A 156 17.86 -9.12 0.43
C LYS A 156 19.19 -8.41 0.69
N GLN A 157 19.60 -7.56 -0.24
CA GLN A 157 20.93 -6.95 -0.29
C GLN A 157 21.06 -5.91 0.83
N PHE A 158 20.09 -5.01 0.96
CA PHE A 158 20.06 -4.06 2.07
C PHE A 158 19.77 -4.76 3.41
N TYR A 159 18.88 -5.75 3.41
CA TYR A 159 18.65 -6.59 4.59
C TYR A 159 19.94 -7.24 5.08
N GLU A 160 20.81 -7.72 4.18
CA GLU A 160 22.12 -8.29 4.51
C GLU A 160 23.13 -7.20 4.92
N PHE A 161 23.12 -6.05 4.24
CA PHE A 161 24.01 -4.91 4.47
C PHE A 161 23.80 -4.25 5.84
N SER A 162 22.55 -4.03 6.26
CA SER A 162 22.20 -3.23 7.44
C SER A 162 21.70 -4.11 8.59
N ALA A 163 22.48 -4.19 9.67
CA ALA A 163 22.01 -4.85 10.90
C ALA A 163 20.87 -4.06 11.56
N HIS A 164 20.92 -2.73 11.46
CA HIS A 164 19.90 -1.87 12.06
C HIS A 164 18.56 -2.02 11.37
N TYR A 165 18.53 -2.17 10.05
CA TYR A 165 17.33 -2.43 9.27
C TYR A 165 16.62 -3.69 9.76
N ARG A 166 17.37 -4.79 9.98
CA ARG A 166 16.82 -6.06 10.51
C ARG A 166 16.23 -5.93 11.92
N SER A 167 16.74 -4.99 12.71
CA SER A 167 16.33 -4.78 14.10
C SER A 167 15.27 -3.71 14.29
N THR A 168 14.98 -2.92 13.25
CA THR A 168 14.02 -1.83 13.32
C THR A 168 12.60 -2.39 13.27
N PRO A 169 11.68 -1.92 14.13
CA PRO A 169 10.31 -2.44 14.15
C PRO A 169 9.62 -2.25 12.79
N GLU A 170 9.02 -3.33 12.29
CA GLU A 170 8.22 -3.30 11.07
C GLU A 170 6.86 -2.62 11.31
N THR A 171 6.30 -2.74 12.52
CA THR A 171 5.05 -2.08 12.93
C THR A 171 5.13 -1.65 14.39
N VAL A 172 4.48 -0.52 14.71
CA VAL A 172 4.08 -0.19 16.09
C VAL A 172 2.58 -0.44 16.24
N PRO A 173 2.09 -0.83 17.43
CA PRO A 173 0.66 -0.96 17.67
C PRO A 173 -0.04 0.34 17.30
N TYR A 174 -0.88 0.24 16.27
CA TYR A 174 -1.49 1.36 15.58
C TYR A 174 -2.28 2.25 16.55
N ARG A 175 -1.68 3.37 16.98
CA ARG A 175 -2.45 4.51 17.47
C ARG A 175 -2.82 5.32 16.24
N LYS A 176 -3.96 5.00 15.63
CA LYS A 176 -4.58 5.80 14.57
C LYS A 176 -4.49 7.27 15.00
N LYS A 177 -3.60 8.06 14.41
CA LYS A 177 -3.85 9.49 14.31
C LYS A 177 -5.10 9.54 13.45
N ILE A 178 -6.24 9.71 14.09
CA ILE A 178 -7.50 9.97 13.39
C ILE A 178 -7.29 11.36 12.78
N THR A 179 -6.60 11.42 11.64
CA THR A 179 -6.93 12.43 10.65
C THR A 179 -8.40 12.19 10.40
N SER A 180 -9.21 13.14 10.86
CA SER A 180 -10.66 13.13 10.71
C SER A 180 -10.96 12.63 9.30
N GLY A 181 -11.50 11.41 9.21
CA GLY A 181 -11.92 10.85 7.93
C GLY A 181 -12.77 11.91 7.23
N GLN A 182 -12.54 12.09 5.93
CA GLN A 182 -13.27 13.04 5.12
C GLN A 182 -14.75 13.10 5.55
N PRO A 183 -15.36 14.28 5.66
CA PRO A 183 -16.80 14.34 5.78
C PRO A 183 -17.37 13.59 4.58
N ILE A 184 -17.93 12.42 4.84
CA ILE A 184 -18.55 11.55 3.84
C ILE A 184 -19.42 12.45 2.95
N SER A 185 -19.14 12.47 1.64
CA SER A 185 -19.82 13.38 0.72
C SER A 185 -21.33 13.19 0.81
N ALA A 186 -22.10 14.27 0.66
CA ALA A 186 -23.56 14.20 0.76
C ALA A 186 -24.16 13.16 -0.19
N GLY A 187 -23.56 12.98 -1.38
CA GLY A 187 -23.93 11.95 -2.35
C GLY A 187 -23.67 10.53 -1.86
N TYR A 188 -22.52 10.27 -1.22
CA TYR A 188 -22.23 8.94 -0.66
C TYR A 188 -23.11 8.62 0.56
N LYS A 189 -23.39 9.61 1.41
CA LYS A 189 -24.38 9.45 2.50
C LYS A 189 -25.76 9.08 1.94
N LEU A 190 -26.21 9.76 0.89
CA LEU A 190 -27.47 9.46 0.22
C LEU A 190 -27.48 8.03 -0.37
N LEU A 191 -26.40 7.62 -1.02
CA LEU A 191 -26.25 6.25 -1.53
C LEU A 191 -26.32 5.20 -0.41
N LEU A 192 -25.65 5.41 0.72
CA LEU A 192 -25.74 4.51 1.87
C LEU A 192 -27.16 4.43 2.45
N TRP A 193 -27.86 5.56 2.52
CA TRP A 193 -29.27 5.58 2.94
C TRP A 193 -30.16 4.81 1.97
N ILE A 194 -30.00 5.01 0.66
CA ILE A 194 -30.71 4.27 -0.38
C ILE A 194 -30.43 2.76 -0.25
N TRP A 195 -29.17 2.39 -0.08
CA TRP A 195 -28.76 0.99 0.07
C TRP A 195 -29.35 0.35 1.34
N GLY A 196 -29.37 1.09 2.44
CA GLY A 196 -30.01 0.66 3.69
C GLY A 196 -31.51 0.42 3.52
N ILE A 197 -32.22 1.33 2.85
CA ILE A 197 -33.66 1.19 2.57
C ILE A 197 -33.93 -0.02 1.68
N ILE A 198 -33.17 -0.20 0.60
CA ILE A 198 -33.29 -1.35 -0.30
C ILE A 198 -33.05 -2.66 0.47
N SER A 199 -32.04 -2.71 1.33
CA SER A 199 -31.70 -3.89 2.12
C SER A 199 -32.83 -4.29 3.08
N VAL A 200 -33.39 -3.32 3.80
CA VAL A 200 -34.53 -3.54 4.70
C VAL A 200 -35.75 -4.01 3.91
N GLY A 201 -36.00 -3.40 2.74
CA GLY A 201 -37.08 -3.80 1.83
C GLY A 201 -36.92 -5.25 1.36
N LEU A 202 -35.75 -5.62 0.85
CA LEU A 202 -35.45 -6.99 0.41
C LEU A 202 -35.58 -8.00 1.56
N PHE A 203 -35.11 -7.64 2.76
CA PHE A 203 -35.22 -8.49 3.94
C PHE A 203 -36.67 -8.72 4.35
N ALA A 204 -37.48 -7.66 4.40
CA ALA A 204 -38.91 -7.76 4.71
C ALA A 204 -39.68 -8.57 3.64
N THR A 205 -39.37 -8.35 2.36
CA THR A 205 -39.96 -9.12 1.25
C THR A 205 -39.56 -10.60 1.33
N GLY A 206 -38.32 -10.89 1.71
CA GLY A 206 -37.81 -12.24 1.93
C GLY A 206 -38.56 -12.94 3.07
N ILE A 207 -38.71 -12.30 4.23
CA ILE A 207 -39.49 -12.82 5.36
C ILE A 207 -40.95 -13.05 4.95
N TYR A 208 -41.56 -12.09 4.24
CA TYR A 208 -42.93 -12.23 3.74
C TYR A 208 -43.07 -13.41 2.76
N ALA A 209 -42.13 -13.59 1.85
CA ALA A 209 -42.14 -14.73 0.91
C ALA A 209 -41.96 -16.07 1.65
N VAL A 210 -41.11 -16.15 2.67
CA VAL A 210 -40.91 -17.36 3.47
C VAL A 210 -42.16 -17.71 4.27
N THR A 211 -42.79 -16.73 4.90
CA THR A 211 -44.03 -16.94 5.69
C THR A 211 -45.23 -17.24 4.79
N ARG A 212 -45.37 -16.57 3.64
CA ARG A 212 -46.51 -16.75 2.73
C ARG A 212 -46.43 -18.03 1.90
N PHE A 213 -45.24 -18.46 1.51
CA PHE A 213 -45.00 -19.66 0.69
C PHE A 213 -44.33 -20.78 1.49
N GLN A 214 -44.70 -20.93 2.76
CA GLN A 214 -44.12 -21.93 3.67
C GLN A 214 -44.15 -23.36 3.10
N ALA A 215 -45.20 -23.72 2.36
CA ALA A 215 -45.35 -25.02 1.71
C ALA A 215 -44.43 -25.22 0.48
N LEU A 216 -43.97 -24.14 -0.15
CA LEU A 216 -42.99 -24.19 -1.24
C LEU A 216 -41.57 -24.34 -0.65
N TRP A 217 -41.26 -23.53 0.37
CA TRP A 217 -39.95 -23.56 1.03
C TRP A 217 -39.66 -24.86 1.75
N SER A 218 -40.65 -25.50 2.37
CA SER A 218 -40.47 -26.83 2.97
C SER A 218 -40.13 -27.89 1.92
N LYS A 219 -40.72 -27.81 0.71
CA LYS A 219 -40.40 -28.70 -0.42
C LYS A 219 -39.02 -28.42 -0.99
N VAL A 220 -38.63 -27.16 -1.14
CA VAL A 220 -37.29 -26.76 -1.61
C VAL A 220 -36.21 -27.21 -0.62
N LEU A 221 -36.44 -27.00 0.69
CA LEU A 221 -35.50 -27.43 1.73
C LEU A 221 -35.37 -28.96 1.75
N ALA A 222 -36.48 -29.70 1.66
CA ALA A 222 -36.45 -31.16 1.57
C ALA A 222 -35.69 -31.63 0.31
N ALA A 223 -35.92 -31.01 -0.84
CA ALA A 223 -35.22 -31.32 -2.08
C ALA A 223 -33.71 -31.06 -1.96
N LEU A 224 -33.30 -29.95 -1.34
CA LEU A 224 -31.89 -29.64 -1.09
C LEU A 224 -31.23 -30.65 -0.18
N ILE A 225 -31.87 -31.05 0.92
CA ILE A 225 -31.34 -32.07 1.84
C ILE A 225 -31.14 -33.41 1.13
N ILE A 226 -32.13 -33.84 0.32
CA ILE A 226 -32.03 -35.07 -0.48
C ILE A 226 -30.89 -34.95 -1.49
N LEU A 227 -30.81 -33.84 -2.22
CA LEU A 227 -29.77 -33.62 -3.23
C LEU A 227 -28.36 -33.64 -2.59
N THR A 228 -28.18 -32.97 -1.46
CA THR A 228 -26.91 -32.97 -0.71
C THR A 228 -26.54 -34.38 -0.23
N GLY A 229 -27.50 -35.16 0.27
CA GLY A 229 -27.27 -36.55 0.66
C GLY A 229 -26.83 -37.43 -0.51
N VAL A 230 -27.46 -37.27 -1.68
CA VAL A 230 -27.08 -37.98 -2.91
C VAL A 230 -25.68 -37.58 -3.37
N LEU A 231 -25.34 -36.29 -3.34
CA LEU A 231 -24.02 -35.78 -3.69
C LEU A 231 -22.92 -36.35 -2.80
N LEU A 232 -23.15 -36.40 -1.48
CA LEU A 232 -22.21 -37.00 -0.52
C LEU A 232 -22.02 -38.50 -0.75
N LEU A 233 -23.08 -39.24 -1.11
CA LEU A 233 -22.99 -40.65 -1.46
C LEU A 233 -22.21 -40.88 -2.76
N ILE A 234 -22.42 -40.02 -3.77
CA ILE A 234 -21.67 -40.07 -5.03
C ILE A 234 -20.18 -39.81 -4.75
N ILE A 235 -19.86 -38.75 -4.02
CA ILE A 235 -18.47 -38.41 -3.65
C ILE A 235 -17.84 -39.57 -2.84
N GLY A 236 -18.54 -40.11 -1.84
CA GLY A 236 -18.07 -41.24 -1.04
C GLY A 236 -17.92 -42.55 -1.84
N GLY A 237 -18.73 -42.75 -2.88
CA GLY A 237 -18.60 -43.86 -3.82
C GLY A 237 -17.35 -43.73 -4.70
N PHE A 238 -17.12 -42.52 -5.25
CA PHE A 238 -15.93 -42.24 -6.06
C PHE A 238 -14.63 -42.37 -5.27
N THR A 239 -14.58 -41.89 -4.02
CA THR A 239 -13.39 -42.05 -3.17
C THR A 239 -13.07 -43.51 -2.88
N ARG A 240 -14.07 -44.34 -2.56
CA ARG A 240 -13.88 -45.79 -2.37
C ARG A 240 -13.41 -46.54 -3.62
N ILE A 241 -13.94 -46.18 -4.79
CA ILE A 241 -13.52 -46.78 -6.06
C ILE A 241 -12.08 -46.36 -6.37
N TYR A 242 -11.74 -45.10 -6.12
CA TYR A 242 -10.38 -44.58 -6.29
C TYR A 242 -9.37 -45.31 -5.40
N GLU A 243 -9.66 -45.47 -4.10
CA GLU A 243 -8.82 -46.22 -3.15
C GLU A 243 -8.61 -47.68 -3.59
N ARG A 244 -9.67 -48.37 -4.04
CA ARG A 244 -9.55 -49.75 -4.57
C ARG A 244 -8.73 -49.83 -5.85
N SER A 245 -8.78 -48.80 -6.70
CA SER A 245 -7.98 -48.75 -7.93
C SER A 245 -6.50 -48.56 -7.65
N GLN A 246 -6.15 -47.81 -6.60
CA GLN A 246 -4.77 -47.61 -6.16
C GLN A 246 -4.21 -48.86 -5.46
N GLN A 247 -5.01 -49.54 -4.63
CA GLN A 247 -4.61 -50.82 -4.01
C GLN A 247 -4.34 -51.93 -5.05
N LYS A 248 -5.11 -51.98 -6.15
CA LYS A 248 -4.85 -52.93 -7.24
C LYS A 248 -3.59 -52.63 -8.05
N LYS A 249 -3.13 -51.38 -8.10
CA LYS A 249 -1.86 -51.00 -8.75
C LYS A 249 -0.63 -51.22 -7.86
N ALA A 250 -0.83 -51.36 -6.55
CA ALA A 250 0.24 -51.54 -5.55
C ALA A 250 0.42 -53.00 -5.10
N ALA A 251 -0.34 -53.96 -5.62
CA ALA A 251 -0.13 -55.37 -5.40
C ALA A 251 0.89 -55.91 -6.44
N PRO A 252 2.01 -56.53 -6.02
CA PRO A 252 3.04 -57.06 -6.92
C PRO A 252 2.57 -58.25 -7.76
#